data_AF-A0A940CQ45-F1
#
_entry.id   AF-A0A940CQ45-F1
#
_cell.length_a   1.000
_cell.length_b   1.000
_cell.length_c   1.000
_cell.angle_alpha   90.00
_cell.angle_beta   90.00
_cell.angle_gamma   90.00
#
_symmetry.space_group_name_H-M   'P 1'
#
loop_
_entity.id
_entity.type
_entity.pdbx_description
1 polymer ?
#
loop_
_entity_poly.entity_id
_entity_poly.type
_entity_poly.pdbx_seq_one_letter_code
_entity_poly.pdbx_strand_id
1 'polypeptide(L)'
;MSCNFFFKNKGPFSVKKIVDICAGEVHSGLDSNIKLYNIMDLFRAKENDITFLNSIKFKEKSLKCKATACITSKKLRKYLPENCIKIIVDNVLLSAAKVSKLFYPESEFDYLDQTLISSEQIKDKYIDVKFGKNVLIGENVQIGKNTAIGNNSIIEHDVNIGENCSIGSFVVIKNSVIENEVHIKDGVKIGSKGFGFIPDKSKNFRIPHIGKVLLMKGVEIGSGTTIDRGSISDTILGENTFVDNLVQIGHNVRIGKNCMIVSQVGISGSTVIGDNVVIGGQAGISGHLKIGNNVKIGGNSGVIKDIPDNKKVMGYPSMDFKEFVKNWRSNGQ
;
A
#
# COMPACT_ATOMS: atom_id res chain seq x y z
N MET A 1 -1.79 -19.48 -4.03
CA MET A 1 -1.03 -18.75 -2.98
C MET A 1 -1.99 -17.83 -2.23
N SER A 2 -1.90 -17.75 -0.90
CA SER A 2 -2.71 -16.80 -0.12
C SER A 2 -2.32 -15.37 -0.52
N CYS A 3 -3.28 -14.44 -0.50
CA CYS A 3 -3.02 -13.06 -0.96
C CYS A 3 -2.07 -12.27 -0.03
N ASN A 4 -1.95 -12.67 1.24
CA ASN A 4 -1.12 -12.06 2.28
C ASN A 4 -0.36 -13.15 3.04
N PHE A 5 0.80 -13.57 2.52
CA PHE A 5 1.61 -14.63 3.13
C PHE A 5 2.65 -14.10 4.14
N PHE A 6 2.95 -12.80 4.12
CA PHE A 6 3.89 -12.17 5.08
C PHE A 6 3.38 -12.07 6.52
N PHE A 7 2.10 -12.36 6.77
CA PHE A 7 1.52 -12.30 8.12
C PHE A 7 0.72 -13.56 8.39
N LYS A 8 0.89 -14.13 9.57
CA LYS A 8 0.16 -15.33 9.98
C LYS A 8 -1.30 -14.98 10.29
N ASN A 9 -2.21 -15.47 9.45
CA ASN A 9 -3.64 -15.37 9.66
C ASN A 9 -4.07 -16.24 10.86
N LYS A 10 -4.86 -15.67 11.79
CA LYS A 10 -5.37 -16.33 13.02
C LYS A 10 -6.84 -16.80 12.92
N GLY A 11 -7.47 -16.61 11.77
CA GLY A 11 -8.81 -17.11 11.48
C GLY A 11 -8.84 -18.63 11.24
N PRO A 12 -10.01 -19.19 10.86
CA PRO A 12 -11.25 -18.48 10.58
C PRO A 12 -12.00 -18.00 11.85
N PHE A 13 -12.89 -17.02 11.69
CA PHE A 13 -13.78 -16.52 12.75
C PHE A 13 -15.25 -16.53 12.31
N SER A 14 -16.18 -16.75 13.24
CA SER A 14 -17.60 -16.66 12.92
C SER A 14 -18.04 -15.22 12.68
N VAL A 15 -19.09 -15.03 11.86
CA VAL A 15 -19.74 -13.72 11.69
C VAL A 15 -20.15 -13.14 13.05
N LYS A 16 -20.72 -13.96 13.95
CA LYS A 16 -21.09 -13.56 15.31
C LYS A 16 -19.93 -12.89 16.05
N LYS A 17 -18.76 -13.53 16.09
CA LYS A 17 -17.57 -12.97 16.76
C LYS A 17 -17.14 -11.62 16.16
N ILE A 18 -17.24 -11.48 14.85
CA ILE A 18 -16.91 -10.23 14.16
C ILE A 18 -17.90 -9.12 14.50
N VAL A 19 -19.19 -9.43 14.56
CA VAL A 19 -20.25 -8.49 14.95
C VAL A 19 -20.02 -7.98 16.37
N ASP A 20 -19.70 -8.88 17.30
CA ASP A 20 -19.40 -8.54 18.70
C ASP A 20 -18.20 -7.56 18.79
N ILE A 21 -17.11 -7.84 18.06
CA ILE A 21 -15.91 -6.97 18.02
C ILE A 21 -16.21 -5.59 17.44
N CYS A 22 -17.12 -5.54 16.46
CA CYS A 22 -17.51 -4.31 15.80
C CYS A 22 -18.54 -3.50 16.59
N ALA A 23 -19.15 -4.08 17.65
CA ALA A 23 -20.38 -3.58 18.26
C ALA A 23 -21.46 -3.26 17.20
N GLY A 24 -21.58 -4.14 16.21
CA GLY A 24 -22.47 -3.96 15.06
C GLY A 24 -23.75 -4.81 15.15
N GLU A 25 -24.54 -4.76 14.09
CA GLU A 25 -25.74 -5.57 13.92
C GLU A 25 -25.76 -6.24 12.54
N VAL A 26 -26.31 -7.45 12.44
CA VAL A 26 -26.45 -8.16 11.16
C VAL A 26 -27.79 -7.81 10.51
N HIS A 27 -27.76 -7.31 9.28
CA HIS A 27 -28.95 -7.03 8.50
C HIS A 27 -29.26 -8.17 7.51
N SER A 28 -29.63 -9.33 8.04
CA SER A 28 -30.16 -10.50 7.31
C SER A 28 -30.49 -11.63 8.27
N GLY A 29 -31.51 -12.45 7.99
CA GLY A 29 -31.79 -13.72 8.70
C GLY A 29 -30.83 -14.87 8.37
N LEU A 30 -29.63 -14.56 7.86
CA LEU A 30 -28.60 -15.53 7.49
C LEU A 30 -27.84 -16.03 8.71
N ASP A 31 -27.37 -17.28 8.67
CA ASP A 31 -26.71 -17.94 9.79
C ASP A 31 -25.43 -17.22 10.23
N SER A 32 -25.44 -16.70 11.46
CA SER A 32 -24.30 -15.99 12.06
C SER A 32 -23.13 -16.91 12.45
N ASN A 33 -23.29 -18.24 12.33
CA ASN A 33 -22.24 -19.23 12.53
C ASN A 33 -21.33 -19.45 11.31
N ILE A 34 -21.65 -18.83 10.16
CA ILE A 34 -20.80 -18.86 8.97
C ILE A 34 -19.38 -18.39 9.35
N LYS A 35 -18.38 -19.12 8.84
CA LYS A 35 -16.96 -18.85 9.10
C LYS A 35 -16.37 -17.98 8.00
N LEU A 36 -15.69 -16.92 8.42
CA LEU A 36 -14.93 -16.01 7.58
C LEU A 36 -13.44 -16.30 7.78
N TYR A 37 -12.72 -16.46 6.69
CA TYR A 37 -11.34 -16.95 6.69
C TYR A 37 -10.32 -15.84 6.55
N ASN A 38 -10.72 -14.71 5.97
CA ASN A 38 -9.83 -13.59 5.77
C ASN A 38 -10.58 -12.26 5.64
N ILE A 39 -9.85 -11.15 5.80
CA ILE A 39 -10.29 -9.81 5.43
C ILE A 39 -9.60 -9.37 4.13
N MET A 40 -10.36 -8.79 3.21
CA MET A 40 -9.85 -8.35 1.92
C MET A 40 -10.56 -7.08 1.43
N ASP A 41 -9.89 -6.29 0.59
CA ASP A 41 -10.53 -5.12 -0.01
C ASP A 41 -11.66 -5.52 -0.98
N LEU A 42 -12.54 -4.56 -1.25
CA LEU A 42 -13.76 -4.74 -2.01
C LEU A 42 -13.54 -5.38 -3.40
N PHE A 43 -12.37 -5.19 -4.00
CA PHE A 43 -12.08 -5.64 -5.36
C PHE A 43 -11.50 -7.06 -5.40
N ARG A 44 -10.77 -7.46 -4.36
CA ARG A 44 -10.10 -8.77 -4.28
C ARG A 44 -10.86 -9.79 -3.44
N ALA A 45 -11.80 -9.35 -2.59
CA ALA A 45 -12.56 -10.24 -1.72
C ALA A 45 -13.38 -11.29 -2.49
N LYS A 46 -13.29 -12.54 -2.03
CA LYS A 46 -13.97 -13.71 -2.59
C LYS A 46 -14.91 -14.32 -1.56
N GLU A 47 -15.53 -15.44 -1.95
CA GLU A 47 -16.30 -16.25 -1.02
C GLU A 47 -15.44 -16.63 0.20
N ASN A 48 -16.07 -16.66 1.36
CA ASN A 48 -15.48 -16.84 2.70
C ASN A 48 -14.62 -15.67 3.22
N ASP A 49 -14.45 -14.59 2.45
CA ASP A 49 -13.81 -13.36 2.93
C ASP A 49 -14.84 -12.38 3.50
N ILE A 50 -14.36 -11.54 4.43
CA ILE A 50 -15.03 -10.30 4.82
C ILE A 50 -14.39 -9.09 4.13
N THR A 51 -15.22 -8.13 3.73
CA THR A 51 -14.78 -6.84 3.19
C THR A 51 -15.45 -5.66 3.90
N PHE A 52 -15.26 -4.44 3.40
CA PHE A 52 -15.89 -3.24 3.93
C PHE A 52 -16.27 -2.24 2.84
N LEU A 53 -17.35 -1.49 3.08
CA LEU A 53 -17.83 -0.41 2.21
C LEU A 53 -18.04 0.86 3.03
N ASN A 54 -17.09 1.81 2.90
CA ASN A 54 -17.09 3.08 3.63
C ASN A 54 -17.46 4.31 2.77
N SER A 55 -17.51 4.18 1.44
CA SER A 55 -17.73 5.34 0.55
C SER A 55 -18.71 5.04 -0.58
N ILE A 56 -19.59 6.01 -0.82
CA ILE A 56 -20.53 6.00 -1.95
C ILE A 56 -19.83 5.95 -3.32
N LYS A 57 -18.57 6.39 -3.40
CA LYS A 57 -17.77 6.36 -4.64
C LYS A 57 -17.63 4.94 -5.21
N PHE A 58 -17.80 3.91 -4.37
CA PHE A 58 -17.66 2.51 -4.78
C PHE A 58 -18.98 1.78 -5.03
N LYS A 59 -20.12 2.48 -5.03
CA LYS A 59 -21.47 1.88 -5.10
C LYS A 59 -21.68 0.87 -6.23
N GLU A 60 -21.14 1.14 -7.43
CA GLU A 60 -21.34 0.27 -8.59
C GLU A 60 -20.49 -0.98 -8.51
N LYS A 61 -19.28 -0.84 -7.96
CA LYS A 61 -18.35 -1.96 -7.78
C LYS A 61 -18.76 -2.84 -6.60
N SER A 62 -19.30 -2.26 -5.54
CA SER A 62 -19.75 -3.01 -4.36
C SER A 62 -20.92 -3.94 -4.66
N LEU A 63 -21.78 -3.59 -5.62
CA LEU A 63 -22.85 -4.47 -6.10
C LEU A 63 -22.35 -5.74 -6.80
N LYS A 64 -21.08 -5.77 -7.22
CA LYS A 64 -20.44 -6.94 -7.86
C LYS A 64 -19.51 -7.70 -6.92
N CYS A 65 -19.48 -7.34 -5.63
CA CYS A 65 -18.61 -7.94 -4.64
C CYS A 65 -18.96 -9.43 -4.43
N LYS A 66 -17.94 -10.27 -4.26
CA LYS A 66 -18.09 -11.72 -4.02
C LYS A 66 -17.85 -12.12 -2.57
N ALA A 67 -17.63 -11.15 -1.67
CA ALA A 67 -17.41 -11.39 -0.25
C ALA A 67 -18.65 -11.99 0.41
N THR A 68 -18.45 -12.94 1.31
CA THR A 68 -19.53 -13.53 2.13
C THR A 68 -20.11 -12.49 3.09
N ALA A 69 -19.28 -11.61 3.65
CA ALA A 69 -19.72 -10.54 4.54
C ALA A 69 -19.09 -9.19 4.20
N CYS A 70 -19.80 -8.10 4.51
CA CYS A 70 -19.32 -6.75 4.33
C CYS A 70 -19.69 -5.86 5.53
N ILE A 71 -18.67 -5.21 6.10
CA ILE A 71 -18.82 -4.17 7.12
C ILE A 71 -19.25 -2.87 6.43
N THR A 72 -20.37 -2.29 6.81
CA THR A 72 -20.88 -1.08 6.17
C THR A 72 -21.76 -0.24 7.09
N SER A 73 -22.18 0.93 6.63
CA SER A 73 -23.13 1.77 7.34
C SER A 73 -24.56 1.54 6.87
N LYS A 74 -25.54 1.95 7.69
CA LYS A 74 -26.97 1.86 7.35
C LYS A 74 -27.31 2.52 6.01
N LYS A 75 -26.61 3.60 5.65
CA LYS A 75 -26.82 4.35 4.39
C LYS A 75 -26.28 3.62 3.15
N LEU A 76 -25.19 2.87 3.31
CA LEU A 76 -24.48 2.23 2.20
C LEU A 76 -24.91 0.78 1.95
N ARG A 77 -25.60 0.14 2.91
CA ARG A 77 -26.04 -1.27 2.83
C ARG A 77 -26.81 -1.66 1.56
N LYS A 78 -27.49 -0.71 0.92
CA LYS A 78 -28.28 -0.92 -0.30
C LYS A 78 -27.42 -1.12 -1.55
N TYR A 79 -26.14 -0.80 -1.48
CA TYR A 79 -25.18 -0.98 -2.58
C TYR A 79 -24.39 -2.28 -2.45
N LEU A 80 -24.93 -3.27 -1.73
CA LEU A 80 -24.32 -4.58 -1.56
C LEU A 80 -25.28 -5.67 -2.07
N PRO A 81 -24.75 -6.78 -2.60
CA PRO A 81 -25.54 -7.92 -3.04
C PRO A 81 -26.48 -8.43 -1.94
N GLU A 82 -27.59 -9.04 -2.33
CA GLU A 82 -28.56 -9.62 -1.38
C GLU A 82 -27.98 -10.80 -0.60
N ASN A 83 -27.15 -11.62 -1.26
CA ASN A 83 -26.46 -12.77 -0.67
C ASN A 83 -25.24 -12.40 0.18
N CYS A 84 -24.88 -11.11 0.26
CA CYS A 84 -23.78 -10.65 1.11
C CYS A 84 -24.31 -10.30 2.51
N ILE A 85 -23.71 -10.88 3.55
CA ILE A 85 -24.06 -10.57 4.95
C ILE A 85 -23.64 -9.13 5.26
N LYS A 86 -24.60 -8.29 5.59
CA LYS A 86 -24.40 -6.86 5.86
C LYS A 86 -24.20 -6.65 7.36
N ILE A 87 -22.97 -6.37 7.78
CA ILE A 87 -22.63 -6.03 9.16
C ILE A 87 -22.68 -4.52 9.29
N ILE A 88 -23.73 -4.01 9.93
CA ILE A 88 -24.02 -2.59 10.06
C ILE A 88 -23.31 -2.03 11.29
N VAL A 89 -22.52 -0.99 11.10
CA VAL A 89 -21.74 -0.33 12.15
C VAL A 89 -21.79 1.20 12.00
N ASP A 90 -21.50 1.91 13.09
CA ASP A 90 -21.40 3.37 13.08
C ASP A 90 -20.12 3.88 12.40
N ASN A 91 -18.98 3.22 12.67
CA ASN A 91 -17.68 3.58 12.11
C ASN A 91 -17.07 2.40 11.33
N VAL A 92 -17.29 2.40 10.02
CA VAL A 92 -16.85 1.32 9.12
C VAL A 92 -15.34 1.13 9.14
N LEU A 93 -14.56 2.22 9.12
CA LEU A 93 -13.09 2.13 9.10
C LEU A 93 -12.55 1.56 10.40
N LEU A 94 -13.07 1.99 11.55
CA LEU A 94 -12.63 1.49 12.85
C LEU A 94 -12.95 0.00 12.99
N SER A 95 -14.15 -0.40 12.60
CA SER A 95 -14.56 -1.81 12.61
C SER A 95 -13.72 -2.66 11.65
N ALA A 96 -13.44 -2.17 10.44
CA ALA A 96 -12.54 -2.84 9.50
C ALA A 96 -11.12 -3.00 10.10
N ALA A 97 -10.57 -1.96 10.74
CA ALA A 97 -9.25 -2.02 11.36
C ALA A 97 -9.21 -3.00 12.55
N LYS A 98 -10.25 -3.06 13.38
CA LYS A 98 -10.38 -4.05 14.46
C LYS A 98 -10.43 -5.47 13.92
N VAL A 99 -11.19 -5.71 12.85
CA VAL A 99 -11.28 -7.02 12.19
C VAL A 99 -9.95 -7.39 11.52
N SER A 100 -9.26 -6.45 10.88
CA SER A 100 -7.90 -6.69 10.36
C SER A 100 -6.94 -7.10 11.48
N LYS A 101 -7.01 -6.45 12.64
CA LYS A 101 -6.16 -6.79 13.79
C LYS A 101 -6.49 -8.17 14.35
N LEU A 102 -7.77 -8.56 14.32
CA LEU A 102 -8.20 -9.90 14.72
C LEU A 102 -7.61 -10.99 13.83
N PHE A 103 -7.65 -10.82 12.50
CA PHE A 103 -7.07 -11.77 11.56
C PHE A 103 -5.53 -11.75 11.58
N TYR A 104 -4.92 -10.58 11.75
CA TYR A 104 -3.48 -10.36 11.60
C TYR A 104 -2.89 -9.48 12.72
N PRO A 105 -2.80 -9.98 13.96
CA PRO A 105 -2.40 -9.19 15.12
C PRO A 105 -0.96 -8.66 15.05
N GLU A 106 -0.07 -9.35 14.32
CA GLU A 106 1.34 -9.00 14.17
C GLU A 106 1.60 -7.91 13.10
N SER A 107 0.55 -7.42 12.43
CA SER A 107 0.69 -6.41 11.36
C SER A 107 0.56 -4.95 11.83
N GLU A 108 0.48 -4.73 13.16
CA GLU A 108 0.34 -3.39 13.77
C GLU A 108 1.67 -2.61 13.81
N PHE A 109 2.80 -3.31 13.76
CA PHE A 109 4.15 -2.74 13.84
C PHE A 109 5.09 -3.43 12.84
N ASP A 110 6.25 -2.82 12.63
CA ASP A 110 7.39 -3.49 12.00
C ASP A 110 8.21 -4.16 13.11
N TYR A 111 7.90 -5.42 13.37
CA TYR A 111 8.68 -6.25 14.28
C TYR A 111 10.02 -6.64 13.64
N LEU A 112 11.01 -6.92 14.47
CA LEU A 112 12.28 -7.44 14.00
C LEU A 112 12.10 -8.84 13.42
N ASP A 113 12.68 -9.06 12.25
CA ASP A 113 12.74 -10.40 11.67
C ASP A 113 13.80 -11.24 12.40
N GLN A 114 13.34 -12.22 13.17
CA GLN A 114 14.20 -13.11 13.95
C GLN A 114 14.82 -14.24 13.11
N THR A 115 14.45 -14.36 11.83
CA THR A 115 14.93 -15.41 10.93
C THR A 115 16.19 -15.03 10.14
N LEU A 116 16.66 -13.78 10.29
CA LEU A 116 17.77 -13.25 9.52
C LEU A 116 19.08 -14.03 9.78
N ILE A 117 19.70 -14.50 8.69
CA ILE A 117 21.02 -15.11 8.68
C ILE A 117 21.93 -14.43 7.66
N SER A 118 23.25 -14.57 7.83
CA SER A 118 24.22 -14.04 6.85
C SER A 118 24.05 -14.74 5.51
N SER A 119 24.07 -13.97 4.42
CA SER A 119 24.07 -14.50 3.06
C SER A 119 25.20 -15.48 2.80
N GLU A 120 26.31 -15.38 3.55
CA GLU A 120 27.44 -16.31 3.46
C GLU A 120 27.06 -17.76 3.82
N GLN A 121 26.07 -17.95 4.70
CA GLN A 121 25.60 -19.28 5.13
C GLN A 121 24.70 -19.96 4.08
N ILE A 122 24.23 -19.22 3.08
CA ILE A 122 23.27 -19.69 2.07
C ILE A 122 23.75 -19.48 0.64
N LYS A 123 25.03 -19.14 0.44
CA LYS A 123 25.60 -18.90 -0.90
C LYS A 123 25.36 -20.07 -1.85
N ASP A 124 25.45 -21.30 -1.35
CA ASP A 124 25.26 -22.51 -2.17
C ASP A 124 23.83 -22.65 -2.73
N LYS A 125 22.82 -22.07 -2.05
CA LYS A 125 21.43 -22.03 -2.52
C LYS A 125 21.22 -20.99 -3.63
N TYR A 126 22.10 -20.00 -3.72
CA TYR A 126 21.96 -18.82 -4.59
C TYR A 126 23.21 -18.62 -5.46
N ILE A 127 23.63 -19.67 -6.17
CA ILE A 127 24.87 -19.69 -6.96
C ILE A 127 24.93 -18.57 -8.03
N ASP A 128 23.77 -18.19 -8.58
CA ASP A 128 23.62 -17.16 -9.61
C ASP A 128 23.39 -15.75 -9.04
N VAL A 129 23.45 -15.57 -7.71
CA VAL A 129 23.22 -14.30 -7.03
C VAL A 129 24.52 -13.76 -6.48
N LYS A 130 24.77 -12.47 -6.69
CA LYS A 130 25.96 -11.78 -6.17
C LYS A 130 25.62 -11.04 -4.89
N PHE A 131 26.15 -11.50 -3.76
CA PHE A 131 26.03 -10.81 -2.48
C PHE A 131 27.26 -9.96 -2.18
N GLY A 132 27.03 -8.74 -1.70
CA GLY A 132 28.01 -7.92 -1.01
C GLY A 132 28.35 -8.47 0.37
N LYS A 133 29.06 -7.66 1.16
CA LYS A 133 29.45 -7.98 2.53
C LYS A 133 28.31 -7.66 3.51
N ASN A 134 28.18 -8.47 4.56
CA ASN A 134 27.23 -8.25 5.65
C ASN A 134 25.77 -8.13 5.17
N VAL A 135 25.36 -8.98 4.23
CA VAL A 135 23.96 -9.06 3.79
C VAL A 135 23.22 -10.06 4.67
N LEU A 136 22.03 -9.67 5.15
CA LEU A 136 21.16 -10.52 5.96
C LEU A 136 19.91 -10.91 5.18
N ILE A 137 19.58 -12.21 5.20
CA ILE A 137 18.48 -12.81 4.46
C ILE A 137 17.58 -13.58 5.42
N GLY A 138 16.27 -13.33 5.36
CA GLY A 138 15.26 -14.02 6.16
C GLY A 138 14.82 -15.35 5.57
N GLU A 139 13.94 -16.05 6.29
CA GLU A 139 13.39 -17.33 5.88
C GLU A 139 12.54 -17.20 4.60
N ASN A 140 12.54 -18.24 3.76
CA ASN A 140 11.70 -18.34 2.55
C ASN A 140 11.86 -17.21 1.51
N VAL A 141 12.88 -16.36 1.65
CA VAL A 141 13.26 -15.39 0.61
C VAL A 141 13.51 -16.12 -0.70
N GLN A 142 13.11 -15.51 -1.81
CA GLN A 142 13.38 -15.98 -3.16
C GLN A 142 14.10 -14.88 -3.94
N ILE A 143 15.18 -15.26 -4.64
CA ILE A 143 16.00 -14.34 -5.41
C ILE A 143 16.28 -14.99 -6.76
N GLY A 144 15.89 -14.31 -7.83
CA GLY A 144 16.12 -14.74 -9.20
C GLY A 144 17.59 -14.65 -9.61
N LYS A 145 17.92 -15.33 -10.70
CA LYS A 145 19.27 -15.41 -11.27
C LYS A 145 19.79 -14.03 -11.68
N ASN A 146 21.11 -13.90 -11.68
CA ASN A 146 21.83 -12.69 -12.09
C ASN A 146 21.48 -11.45 -11.27
N THR A 147 20.84 -11.61 -10.11
CA THR A 147 20.54 -10.51 -9.21
C THR A 147 21.74 -10.22 -8.32
N ALA A 148 21.99 -8.94 -8.05
CA ALA A 148 23.03 -8.50 -7.13
C ALA A 148 22.43 -7.76 -5.93
N ILE A 149 22.98 -8.00 -4.73
CA ILE A 149 22.59 -7.33 -3.49
C ILE A 149 23.82 -6.70 -2.84
N GLY A 150 23.77 -5.38 -2.64
CA GLY A 150 24.85 -4.57 -2.08
C GLY A 150 25.09 -4.79 -0.59
N ASN A 151 26.13 -4.13 -0.07
CA ASN A 151 26.63 -4.36 1.29
C ASN A 151 25.62 -3.90 2.35
N ASN A 152 25.61 -4.56 3.51
CA ASN A 152 24.79 -4.16 4.68
C ASN A 152 23.29 -4.09 4.39
N SER A 153 22.81 -4.78 3.36
CA SER A 153 21.40 -4.83 3.00
C SER A 153 20.68 -5.98 3.72
N ILE A 154 19.40 -5.78 4.01
CA ILE A 154 18.54 -6.72 4.74
C ILE A 154 17.33 -7.05 3.87
N ILE A 155 17.13 -8.34 3.61
CA ILE A 155 15.96 -8.87 2.91
C ILE A 155 15.19 -9.76 3.88
N GLU A 156 14.04 -9.30 4.36
CA GLU A 156 13.23 -10.02 5.35
C GLU A 156 12.45 -11.18 4.74
N HIS A 157 11.93 -12.05 5.62
CA HIS A 157 11.24 -13.29 5.28
C HIS A 157 10.17 -13.12 4.20
N ASP A 158 10.03 -14.18 3.41
CA ASP A 158 9.08 -14.31 2.30
C ASP A 158 9.22 -13.26 1.19
N VAL A 159 10.20 -12.35 1.23
CA VAL A 159 10.41 -11.40 0.12
C VAL A 159 10.81 -12.15 -1.14
N ASN A 160 10.17 -11.77 -2.26
CA ASN A 160 10.46 -12.32 -3.58
C ASN A 160 11.12 -11.26 -4.46
N ILE A 161 12.28 -11.57 -5.02
CA ILE A 161 13.03 -10.72 -5.94
C ILE A 161 13.24 -11.51 -7.24
N GLY A 162 12.90 -10.89 -8.37
CA GLY A 162 13.06 -11.45 -9.70
C GLY A 162 14.52 -11.58 -10.16
N GLU A 163 14.66 -11.83 -11.45
CA GLU A 163 15.94 -12.00 -12.13
C GLU A 163 16.50 -10.66 -12.63
N ASN A 164 17.82 -10.61 -12.77
CA ASN A 164 18.55 -9.46 -13.31
C ASN A 164 18.28 -8.15 -12.54
N CYS A 165 18.06 -8.24 -11.23
CA CYS A 165 17.85 -7.07 -10.39
C CYS A 165 19.18 -6.56 -9.82
N SER A 166 19.24 -5.25 -9.52
CA SER A 166 20.37 -4.64 -8.83
C SER A 166 19.87 -3.94 -7.57
N ILE A 167 20.26 -4.46 -6.41
CA ILE A 167 19.89 -3.89 -5.11
C ILE A 167 21.14 -3.27 -4.49
N GLY A 168 21.06 -1.99 -4.15
CA GLY A 168 22.15 -1.21 -3.56
C GLY A 168 22.54 -1.66 -2.16
N SER A 169 23.47 -0.92 -1.56
CA SER A 169 23.92 -1.09 -0.18
C SER A 169 22.97 -0.40 0.81
N PHE A 170 22.91 -0.89 2.05
CA PHE A 170 22.06 -0.34 3.11
C PHE A 170 20.57 -0.32 2.77
N VAL A 171 20.12 -1.23 1.91
CA VAL A 171 18.72 -1.37 1.51
C VAL A 171 18.00 -2.29 2.49
N VAL A 172 16.78 -1.94 2.88
CA VAL A 172 15.90 -2.82 3.66
C VAL A 172 14.66 -3.14 2.84
N ILE A 173 14.42 -4.41 2.56
CA ILE A 173 13.25 -4.90 1.83
C ILE A 173 12.48 -5.86 2.73
N LYS A 174 11.20 -5.57 2.93
CA LYS A 174 10.26 -6.42 3.66
C LYS A 174 8.91 -6.40 2.98
N ASN A 175 8.04 -7.39 3.23
CA ASN A 175 6.65 -7.40 2.72
C ASN A 175 6.51 -7.02 1.25
N SER A 176 7.40 -7.51 0.38
CA SER A 176 7.54 -7.02 -1.00
C SER A 176 7.70 -8.16 -2.00
N VAL A 177 7.14 -7.94 -3.18
CA VAL A 177 7.39 -8.74 -4.38
C VAL A 177 7.95 -7.80 -5.44
N ILE A 178 9.14 -8.13 -5.92
CA ILE A 178 9.92 -7.36 -6.87
C ILE A 178 10.09 -8.22 -8.11
N GLU A 179 9.63 -7.72 -9.26
CA GLU A 179 9.78 -8.42 -10.54
C GLU A 179 11.21 -8.27 -11.10
N ASN A 180 11.39 -8.69 -12.36
CA ASN A 180 12.70 -8.72 -13.02
C ASN A 180 13.18 -7.32 -13.42
N GLU A 181 14.50 -7.19 -13.63
CA GLU A 181 15.12 -5.97 -14.17
C GLU A 181 14.85 -4.72 -13.29
N VAL A 182 14.65 -4.89 -11.98
CA VAL A 182 14.43 -3.79 -11.05
C VAL A 182 15.77 -3.29 -10.49
N HIS A 183 15.97 -1.97 -10.49
CA HIS A 183 17.16 -1.33 -9.94
C HIS A 183 16.81 -0.47 -8.71
N ILE A 184 17.44 -0.76 -7.58
CA ILE A 184 17.22 -0.06 -6.31
C ILE A 184 18.55 0.49 -5.83
N LYS A 185 18.67 1.80 -5.68
CA LYS A 185 19.89 2.45 -5.19
C LYS A 185 20.03 2.34 -3.66
N ASP A 186 21.17 2.81 -3.17
CA ASP A 186 21.54 2.69 -1.76
C ASP A 186 20.56 3.38 -0.80
N GLY A 187 20.40 2.78 0.39
CA GLY A 187 19.64 3.36 1.50
C GLY A 187 18.11 3.32 1.36
N VAL A 188 17.59 2.65 0.33
CA VAL A 188 16.14 2.54 0.09
C VAL A 188 15.45 1.63 1.12
N LYS A 189 14.23 1.98 1.51
CA LYS A 189 13.38 1.19 2.40
C LYS A 189 12.08 0.83 1.71
N ILE A 190 11.76 -0.46 1.63
CA ILE A 190 10.61 -0.97 0.89
C ILE A 190 9.77 -1.89 1.77
N GLY A 191 8.47 -1.61 1.81
CA GLY A 191 7.47 -2.40 2.51
C GLY A 191 7.40 -2.15 4.01
N SER A 192 7.99 -1.05 4.48
CA SER A 192 7.77 -0.54 5.84
C SER A 192 6.28 -0.28 6.11
N LYS A 193 5.87 -0.40 7.36
CA LYS A 193 4.50 -0.09 7.76
C LYS A 193 4.18 1.38 7.51
N GLY A 194 3.12 1.62 6.75
CA GLY A 194 2.63 2.96 6.48
C GLY A 194 2.04 3.69 7.68
N PHE A 195 1.93 5.01 7.51
CA PHE A 195 1.37 5.93 8.49
C PHE A 195 -0.18 5.91 8.47
N GLY A 196 -0.79 4.94 9.15
CA GLY A 196 -2.26 4.82 9.24
C GLY A 196 -2.79 4.61 10.66
N PHE A 197 -3.70 5.49 11.07
CA PHE A 197 -4.45 5.39 12.32
C PHE A 197 -5.83 6.03 12.18
N ILE A 198 -6.74 5.65 13.08
CA ILE A 198 -8.09 6.19 13.19
C ILE A 198 -8.18 6.94 14.52
N PRO A 199 -8.46 8.25 14.51
CA PRO A 199 -8.75 8.97 15.74
C PRO A 199 -9.97 8.38 16.43
N ASP A 200 -9.84 8.10 17.72
CA ASP A 200 -10.92 7.65 18.59
C ASP A 200 -10.87 8.43 19.91
N LYS A 201 -12.00 8.50 20.63
CA LYS A 201 -12.26 9.49 21.71
C LYS A 201 -11.15 9.62 22.75
N SER A 202 -10.45 8.54 23.07
CA SER A 202 -9.39 8.52 24.10
C SER A 202 -7.99 8.16 23.57
N LYS A 203 -7.88 7.52 22.41
CA LYS A 203 -6.60 7.07 21.82
C LYS A 203 -6.76 6.75 20.34
N ASN A 204 -5.76 7.12 19.54
CA ASN A 204 -5.70 6.71 18.13
C ASN A 204 -5.55 5.19 18.00
N PHE A 205 -6.43 4.57 17.20
CA PHE A 205 -6.34 3.16 16.86
C PHE A 205 -5.44 2.97 15.62
N ARG A 206 -4.37 2.19 15.73
CA ARG A 206 -3.47 1.95 14.58
C ARG A 206 -4.13 1.01 13.58
N ILE A 207 -4.03 1.36 12.31
CA ILE A 207 -4.52 0.49 11.24
C ILE A 207 -3.45 -0.60 11.01
N PRO A 208 -3.80 -1.89 11.11
CA PRO A 208 -2.91 -2.97 10.72
C PRO A 208 -2.63 -2.91 9.22
N HIS A 209 -1.36 -3.04 8.82
CA HIS A 209 -0.95 -3.03 7.42
C HIS A 209 -0.52 -4.44 7.02
N ILE A 210 -1.42 -5.15 6.36
CA ILE A 210 -1.29 -6.54 5.91
C ILE A 210 -0.99 -6.66 4.41
N GLY A 211 -1.10 -5.56 3.67
CA GLY A 211 -0.74 -5.49 2.27
C GLY A 211 0.77 -5.54 2.06
N LYS A 212 1.18 -5.43 0.81
CA LYS A 212 2.58 -5.53 0.36
C LYS A 212 2.95 -4.40 -0.59
N VAL A 213 4.22 -4.33 -0.95
CA VAL A 213 4.70 -3.54 -2.10
C VAL A 213 4.92 -4.46 -3.30
N LEU A 214 4.44 -4.03 -4.46
CA LEU A 214 4.69 -4.67 -5.74
C LEU A 214 5.49 -3.71 -6.63
N LEU A 215 6.73 -4.10 -6.96
CA LEU A 215 7.54 -3.40 -7.95
C LEU A 215 7.53 -4.22 -9.23
N MET A 216 6.91 -3.68 -10.27
CA MET A 216 6.80 -4.35 -11.56
C MET A 216 8.13 -4.27 -12.34
N LYS A 217 8.21 -5.02 -13.44
CA LYS A 217 9.40 -5.12 -14.28
C LYS A 217 9.99 -3.75 -14.66
N GLY A 218 11.32 -3.62 -14.56
CA GLY A 218 12.03 -2.42 -15.05
C GLY A 218 11.87 -1.17 -14.19
N VAL A 219 11.32 -1.28 -12.97
CA VAL A 219 11.22 -0.14 -12.05
C VAL A 219 12.61 0.26 -11.54
N GLU A 220 12.88 1.56 -11.47
CA GLU A 220 14.08 2.11 -10.85
C GLU A 220 13.76 3.00 -9.64
N ILE A 221 14.46 2.79 -8.53
CA ILE A 221 14.27 3.51 -7.28
C ILE A 221 15.56 4.19 -6.84
N GLY A 222 15.51 5.51 -6.68
CA GLY A 222 16.61 6.37 -6.26
C GLY A 222 16.96 6.26 -4.78
N SER A 223 18.13 6.75 -4.41
CA SER A 223 18.71 6.59 -3.07
C SER A 223 17.87 7.23 -1.98
N GLY A 224 17.77 6.54 -0.83
CA GLY A 224 17.05 7.04 0.35
C GLY A 224 15.53 7.15 0.20
N THR A 225 14.95 6.68 -0.90
CA THR A 225 13.50 6.61 -1.10
C THR A 225 12.86 5.60 -0.14
N THR A 226 11.65 5.91 0.32
CA THR A 226 10.86 5.03 1.20
C THR A 226 9.51 4.72 0.57
N ILE A 227 9.13 3.44 0.57
CA ILE A 227 7.89 2.94 -0.01
C ILE A 227 7.15 2.11 1.04
N ASP A 228 6.01 2.61 1.49
CA ASP A 228 5.21 1.95 2.51
C ASP A 228 4.41 0.78 1.90
N ARG A 229 4.32 -0.35 2.62
CA ARG A 229 3.37 -1.40 2.26
C ARG A 229 1.94 -0.91 2.44
N GLY A 230 1.02 -1.47 1.66
CA GLY A 230 -0.38 -1.09 1.76
C GLY A 230 -1.06 -1.60 3.04
N SER A 231 -2.17 -0.96 3.42
CA SER A 231 -3.00 -1.37 4.56
C SER A 231 -3.65 -2.74 4.32
N ILE A 232 -4.79 -2.81 3.62
CA ILE A 232 -5.40 -4.07 3.16
C ILE A 232 -5.07 -4.30 1.69
N SER A 233 -5.16 -3.26 0.86
CA SER A 233 -4.69 -3.26 -0.53
C SER A 233 -3.15 -3.18 -0.60
N ASP A 234 -2.59 -3.35 -1.80
CA ASP A 234 -1.14 -3.28 -2.02
C ASP A 234 -0.71 -1.88 -2.49
N THR A 235 0.54 -1.52 -2.24
CA THR A 235 1.23 -0.41 -2.91
C THR A 235 1.88 -0.95 -4.18
N ILE A 236 1.72 -0.28 -5.33
CA ILE A 236 2.12 -0.83 -6.64
C ILE A 236 2.81 0.24 -7.47
N LEU A 237 3.98 -0.06 -8.01
CA LEU A 237 4.68 0.76 -9.01
C LEU A 237 4.73 0.01 -10.33
N GLY A 238 4.06 0.55 -11.35
CA GLY A 238 3.93 -0.06 -12.67
C GLY A 238 5.25 -0.11 -13.45
N GLU A 239 5.27 -0.95 -14.48
CA GLU A 239 6.45 -1.25 -15.30
C GLU A 239 7.14 0.01 -15.82
N ASN A 240 8.48 -0.05 -15.90
CA ASN A 240 9.32 1.02 -16.46
C ASN A 240 9.07 2.39 -15.79
N THR A 241 8.84 2.41 -14.48
CA THR A 241 8.66 3.64 -13.70
C THR A 241 9.94 3.99 -12.96
N PHE A 242 10.33 5.26 -13.05
CA PHE A 242 11.55 5.81 -12.47
C PHE A 242 11.20 6.73 -11.31
N VAL A 243 11.72 6.40 -10.13
CA VAL A 243 11.59 7.19 -8.91
C VAL A 243 12.97 7.68 -8.52
N ASP A 244 13.14 8.99 -8.41
CA ASP A 244 14.41 9.61 -8.04
C ASP A 244 14.67 9.53 -6.53
N ASN A 245 15.75 10.15 -6.06
CA ASN A 245 16.22 10.08 -4.69
C ASN A 245 15.26 10.78 -3.70
N LEU A 246 15.23 10.29 -2.46
CA LEU A 246 14.52 10.90 -1.33
C LEU A 246 13.01 11.10 -1.57
N VAL A 247 12.38 10.21 -2.33
CA VAL A 247 10.92 10.22 -2.53
C VAL A 247 10.23 9.47 -1.38
N GLN A 248 9.06 9.94 -0.96
CA GLN A 248 8.17 9.20 -0.06
C GLN A 248 6.94 8.70 -0.83
N ILE A 249 6.70 7.40 -0.79
CA ILE A 249 5.49 6.76 -1.35
C ILE A 249 4.68 6.15 -0.20
N GLY A 250 3.52 6.74 0.09
CA GLY A 250 2.63 6.27 1.14
C GLY A 250 1.92 4.96 0.83
N HIS A 251 1.29 4.40 1.86
CA HIS A 251 0.59 3.12 1.77
C HIS A 251 -0.54 3.14 0.72
N ASN A 252 -0.74 2.02 0.01
CA ASN A 252 -1.79 1.84 -1.00
C ASN A 252 -1.67 2.74 -2.23
N VAL A 253 -0.57 3.48 -2.39
CA VAL A 253 -0.33 4.24 -3.62
C VAL A 253 -0.20 3.28 -4.80
N ARG A 254 -0.81 3.64 -5.93
CA ARG A 254 -0.71 2.90 -7.18
C ARG A 254 -0.22 3.83 -8.27
N ILE A 255 0.95 3.55 -8.82
CA ILE A 255 1.54 4.30 -9.93
C ILE A 255 1.47 3.43 -11.18
N GLY A 256 1.04 4.02 -12.29
CA GLY A 256 0.98 3.39 -13.59
C GLY A 256 2.36 3.13 -14.19
N LYS A 257 2.39 2.86 -15.48
CA LYS A 257 3.62 2.57 -16.25
C LYS A 257 4.31 3.85 -16.71
N ASN A 258 5.61 3.76 -17.02
CA ASN A 258 6.38 4.82 -17.67
C ASN A 258 6.34 6.17 -16.92
N CYS A 259 6.21 6.14 -15.60
CA CYS A 259 6.16 7.37 -14.80
C CYS A 259 7.57 7.84 -14.43
N MET A 260 7.73 9.16 -14.27
CA MET A 260 8.96 9.79 -13.79
C MET A 260 8.64 10.65 -12.57
N ILE A 261 9.14 10.24 -11.42
CA ILE A 261 8.92 10.90 -10.13
C ILE A 261 10.24 11.49 -9.66
N VAL A 262 10.38 12.81 -9.72
CA VAL A 262 11.64 13.50 -9.43
C VAL A 262 11.85 13.63 -7.90
N SER A 263 13.09 13.90 -7.49
CA SER A 263 13.51 13.86 -6.10
C SER A 263 12.68 14.69 -5.14
N GLN A 264 12.59 14.22 -3.90
CA GLN A 264 11.86 14.86 -2.80
C GLN A 264 10.34 15.00 -3.01
N VAL A 265 9.77 14.29 -3.99
CA VAL A 265 8.31 14.19 -4.11
C VAL A 265 7.74 13.39 -2.94
N GLY A 266 6.62 13.87 -2.40
CA GLY A 266 5.85 13.16 -1.37
C GLY A 266 4.47 12.77 -1.90
N ILE A 267 4.14 11.47 -1.87
CA ILE A 267 2.86 10.96 -2.33
C ILE A 267 2.11 10.35 -1.13
N SER A 268 1.01 10.99 -0.75
CA SER A 268 0.16 10.51 0.35
C SER A 268 -0.62 9.25 -0.03
N GLY A 269 -0.99 8.48 0.99
CA GLY A 269 -1.58 7.15 0.83
C GLY A 269 -2.85 7.09 -0.04
N SER A 270 -3.06 5.92 -0.66
CA SER A 270 -4.22 5.57 -1.49
C SER A 270 -4.44 6.41 -2.75
N THR A 271 -3.47 7.23 -3.14
CA THR A 271 -3.51 7.96 -4.41
C THR A 271 -3.20 7.03 -5.58
N VAL A 272 -3.96 7.19 -6.66
CA VAL A 272 -3.81 6.44 -7.91
C VAL A 272 -3.31 7.38 -8.99
N ILE A 273 -2.17 7.03 -9.59
CA ILE A 273 -1.50 7.77 -10.65
C ILE A 273 -1.55 6.91 -11.91
N GLY A 274 -2.03 7.49 -13.02
CA GLY A 274 -2.10 6.83 -14.32
C GLY A 274 -0.73 6.61 -14.98
N ASP A 275 -0.76 6.29 -16.26
CA ASP A 275 0.44 6.02 -17.05
C ASP A 275 1.08 7.30 -17.61
N ASN A 276 2.39 7.25 -17.89
CA ASN A 276 3.17 8.33 -18.49
C ASN A 276 3.11 9.66 -17.72
N VAL A 277 3.01 9.60 -16.39
CA VAL A 277 2.95 10.78 -15.52
C VAL A 277 4.35 11.26 -15.16
N VAL A 278 4.57 12.57 -15.24
CA VAL A 278 5.79 13.23 -14.76
C VAL A 278 5.45 14.10 -13.56
N ILE A 279 6.16 13.88 -12.45
CA ILE A 279 6.02 14.69 -11.24
C ILE A 279 7.36 15.36 -10.94
N GLY A 280 7.39 16.69 -11.09
CA GLY A 280 8.57 17.49 -10.83
C GLY A 280 8.98 17.48 -9.35
N GLY A 281 10.26 17.77 -9.11
CA GLY A 281 10.86 17.62 -7.79
C GLY A 281 10.17 18.45 -6.71
N GLN A 282 10.18 17.94 -5.47
CA GLN A 282 9.55 18.58 -4.30
C GLN A 282 8.04 18.83 -4.43
N ALA A 283 7.35 18.21 -5.40
CA ALA A 283 5.89 18.27 -5.44
C ALA A 283 5.27 17.40 -4.33
N GLY A 284 4.17 17.88 -3.76
CA GLY A 284 3.37 17.16 -2.76
C GLY A 284 2.03 16.73 -3.33
N ILE A 285 1.71 15.44 -3.25
CA ILE A 285 0.45 14.87 -3.71
C ILE A 285 -0.39 14.43 -2.51
N SER A 286 -1.58 15.00 -2.37
CA SER A 286 -2.54 14.64 -1.31
C SER A 286 -3.07 13.21 -1.48
N GLY A 287 -3.64 12.65 -0.42
CA GLY A 287 -4.09 11.26 -0.38
C GLY A 287 -5.43 11.06 -1.08
N HIS A 288 -5.72 9.81 -1.44
CA HIS A 288 -6.99 9.41 -2.08
C HIS A 288 -7.32 10.14 -3.39
N LEU A 289 -6.33 10.67 -4.07
CA LEU A 289 -6.52 11.35 -5.36
C LEU A 289 -6.47 10.37 -6.53
N LYS A 290 -7.09 10.76 -7.63
CA LYS A 290 -6.90 10.14 -8.95
C LYS A 290 -6.22 11.12 -9.89
N ILE A 291 -4.99 10.78 -10.28
CA ILE A 291 -4.22 11.48 -11.30
C ILE A 291 -4.33 10.67 -12.60
N GLY A 292 -4.79 11.31 -13.66
CA GLY A 292 -4.98 10.71 -14.97
C GLY A 292 -3.69 10.36 -15.70
N ASN A 293 -3.85 9.84 -16.91
CA ASN A 293 -2.74 9.49 -17.80
C ASN A 293 -2.12 10.72 -18.46
N ASN A 294 -0.84 10.64 -18.84
CA ASN A 294 -0.10 11.68 -19.56
C ASN A 294 -0.10 13.04 -18.85
N VAL A 295 -0.13 13.03 -17.52
CA VAL A 295 -0.14 14.25 -16.71
C VAL A 295 1.29 14.73 -16.45
N LYS A 296 1.52 16.03 -16.51
CA LYS A 296 2.79 16.67 -16.14
C LYS A 296 2.57 17.65 -15.00
N ILE A 297 3.12 17.35 -13.83
CA ILE A 297 3.05 18.19 -12.62
C ILE A 297 4.39 18.91 -12.47
N GLY A 298 4.37 20.24 -12.42
CA GLY A 298 5.57 21.05 -12.19
C GLY A 298 6.19 20.80 -10.81
N GLY A 299 7.48 21.11 -10.65
CA GLY A 299 8.14 21.05 -9.35
C GLY A 299 7.50 21.98 -8.32
N ASN A 300 7.71 21.69 -7.03
CA ASN A 300 7.14 22.41 -5.88
C ASN A 300 5.59 22.51 -5.85
N SER A 301 4.89 21.74 -6.70
CA SER A 301 3.43 21.84 -6.79
C SER A 301 2.73 21.08 -5.66
N GLY A 302 1.71 21.72 -5.08
CA GLY A 302 0.77 21.07 -4.17
C GLY A 302 -0.48 20.58 -4.91
N VAL A 303 -0.69 19.27 -4.99
CA VAL A 303 -1.86 18.66 -5.64
C VAL A 303 -2.86 18.22 -4.58
N ILE A 304 -4.01 18.89 -4.55
CA ILE A 304 -5.07 18.70 -3.54
C ILE A 304 -6.38 18.15 -4.12
N LYS A 305 -6.46 17.95 -5.44
CA LYS A 305 -7.65 17.45 -6.14
C LYS A 305 -7.26 16.54 -7.30
N ASP A 306 -8.22 15.73 -7.74
CA ASP A 306 -8.08 14.86 -8.90
C ASP A 306 -7.65 15.65 -10.15
N ILE A 307 -6.81 15.05 -10.98
CA ILE A 307 -6.34 15.64 -12.24
C ILE A 307 -6.78 14.71 -13.39
N PRO A 308 -7.56 15.20 -14.37
CA PRO A 308 -7.90 14.42 -15.56
C PRO A 308 -6.69 14.13 -16.46
N ASP A 309 -6.86 13.19 -17.38
CA ASP A 309 -5.84 12.83 -18.37
C ASP A 309 -5.39 14.05 -19.21
N ASN A 310 -4.15 13.97 -19.71
CA ASN A 310 -3.53 14.92 -20.66
C ASN A 310 -3.44 16.36 -20.14
N LYS A 311 -3.26 16.54 -18.83
CA LYS A 311 -3.10 17.86 -18.21
C LYS A 311 -1.65 18.17 -17.88
N LYS A 312 -1.29 19.44 -18.04
CA LYS A 312 -0.07 20.02 -17.46
C LYS A 312 -0.51 21.00 -16.37
N VAL A 313 -0.03 20.81 -15.15
CA VAL A 313 -0.38 21.64 -13.99
C VAL A 313 0.88 22.08 -13.27
N MET A 314 0.82 23.25 -12.62
CA MET A 314 1.87 23.76 -11.76
C MET A 314 1.26 24.73 -10.74
N GLY A 315 1.84 24.81 -9.55
CA GLY A 315 1.54 25.82 -8.52
C GLY A 315 2.71 25.99 -7.56
N TYR A 316 2.86 27.17 -6.94
CA TYR A 316 4.06 27.74 -6.30
C TYR A 316 5.15 28.26 -7.29
N PRO A 317 5.29 29.59 -7.37
CA PRO A 317 6.59 30.23 -7.21
C PRO A 317 6.66 31.02 -5.89
N SER A 318 7.87 31.38 -5.48
CA SER A 318 8.08 32.46 -4.51
C SER A 318 7.45 33.75 -5.06
N MET A 319 6.68 34.44 -4.22
CA MET A 319 6.10 35.75 -4.53
C MET A 319 6.04 36.60 -3.26
N ASP A 320 5.83 37.91 -3.41
CA ASP A 320 5.71 38.81 -2.25
C ASP A 320 4.53 38.40 -1.34
N PHE A 321 4.72 38.54 -0.03
CA PHE A 321 3.74 38.09 0.97
C PHE A 321 2.35 38.72 0.76
N LYS A 322 2.28 40.01 0.40
CA LYS A 322 0.99 40.68 0.19
C LYS A 322 0.31 40.20 -1.08
N GLU A 323 1.07 39.95 -2.15
CA GLU A 323 0.55 39.37 -3.39
C GLU A 323 0.00 37.97 -3.18
N PHE A 324 0.70 37.14 -2.39
CA PHE A 324 0.23 35.81 -2.01
C PHE A 324 -1.14 35.87 -1.32
N VAL A 325 -1.26 36.67 -0.24
CA VAL A 325 -2.52 36.81 0.51
C VAL A 325 -3.65 37.35 -0.36
N LYS A 326 -3.36 38.30 -1.25
CA LYS A 326 -4.34 38.87 -2.18
C LYS A 326 -4.82 37.82 -3.19
N ASN A 327 -3.90 37.10 -3.84
CA ASN A 327 -4.23 36.08 -4.82
C ASN A 327 -4.99 34.91 -4.18
N TRP A 328 -4.62 34.53 -2.96
CA TRP A 328 -5.33 33.50 -2.20
C TRP A 328 -6.80 33.89 -1.94
N ARG A 329 -7.05 35.12 -1.46
CA ARG A 329 -8.40 35.66 -1.26
C ARG A 329 -9.19 35.81 -2.57
N SER A 330 -8.52 36.17 -3.66
CA SER A 330 -9.14 36.41 -4.98
C SER A 330 -9.54 35.11 -5.69
N ASN A 331 -8.81 34.02 -5.43
CA ASN A 331 -9.05 32.72 -6.04
C ASN A 331 -10.05 31.84 -5.26
N GLY A 332 -10.67 32.36 -4.21
CA GLY A 332 -11.75 31.69 -3.47
C GLY A 332 -11.35 30.36 -2.83
N GLN A 333 -10.10 30.23 -2.39
CA GLN A 333 -9.63 29.10 -1.57
C GLN A 333 -9.55 29.47 -0.09
#